data_AF-R0IUE4-F1
#
_entry.id   AF-R0IUE4-F1
#
_cell.length_a   1.000
_cell.length_b   1.000
_cell.length_c   1.000
_cell.angle_alpha   90.00
_cell.angle_beta   90.00
_cell.angle_gamma   90.00
#
_symmetry.space_group_name_H-M   'P 1'
#
loop_
_entity.id
_entity.type
_entity.pdbx_description
1 polymer ?
#
loop_
_entity_poly.entity_id
_entity_poly.type
_entity_poly.pdbx_seq_one_letter_code
_entity_poly.pdbx_strand_id
1 'polypeptide(L)'
;MTDPTCALCGNPTSTKCGACESTTYSRYYCSKDCQVKDWPDHKTECKEHQILYLEKPLKRIAEIVQQAYYDFRMNTWDTPITRVVEGDSVLILQDELLRDEEKFFVKFPGHLTESERTKKTMLCSWIYKETTAWMYNLILGLVKGLDVKLEEATVDLGTISRMVTAFTPVGDRHDNWPDYFHNVLFVSSTKPKKKWVIDMAGAQYGIYNAFWDWTDYKTYYGVKVQAAYPFGTNRDLLKERAKARGNPFMTFGVVGIVAAQLDVAIEKWVESRGMSLAQMIALDEDAYEEAKKSLLESMDSAVSSYVATNDFDAEFKAAKDYERMNPGRSGIECQAIDAVFYKGR
;
A
#
# COMPACT_ATOMS: atom_id res chain seq x y z
N MET A 1 20.34 29.22 -26.89
CA MET A 1 20.68 28.20 -25.87
C MET A 1 22.14 27.87 -26.06
N THR A 2 22.96 27.91 -25.02
CA THR A 2 24.36 27.49 -25.11
C THR A 2 24.41 25.99 -25.27
N ASP A 3 25.18 25.49 -26.25
CA ASP A 3 25.36 24.06 -26.43
C ASP A 3 25.98 23.45 -25.16
N PRO A 4 25.55 22.23 -24.74
CA PRO A 4 26.11 21.59 -23.57
C PRO A 4 27.62 21.36 -23.73
N THR A 5 28.36 21.63 -22.66
CA THR A 5 29.82 21.55 -22.62
C THR A 5 30.29 20.48 -21.64
N CYS A 6 31.48 19.93 -21.88
CA CYS A 6 32.08 18.94 -21.01
C CYS A 6 32.40 19.56 -19.65
N ALA A 7 31.93 18.94 -18.58
CA ALA A 7 32.11 19.43 -17.21
C ALA A 7 33.59 19.58 -16.81
N LEU A 8 34.49 18.81 -17.43
CA LEU A 8 35.91 18.84 -17.12
C LEU A 8 36.71 19.81 -17.99
N CYS A 9 36.51 19.80 -19.31
CA CYS A 9 37.39 20.51 -20.26
C CYS A 9 36.71 21.61 -21.06
N GLY A 10 35.39 21.81 -20.92
CA GLY A 10 34.63 22.86 -21.60
C GLY A 10 34.32 22.61 -23.08
N ASN A 11 34.83 21.53 -23.69
CA ASN A 11 34.56 21.22 -25.09
C ASN A 11 33.06 20.94 -25.32
N PRO A 12 32.48 21.33 -26.47
CA PRO A 12 31.11 20.97 -26.83
C PRO A 12 30.91 19.45 -26.81
N THR A 13 29.81 18.99 -26.23
CA THR A 13 29.45 17.57 -26.20
C THR A 13 27.97 17.38 -25.94
N SER A 14 27.38 16.35 -26.53
CA SER A 14 26.02 15.90 -26.24
C SER A 14 25.98 14.64 -25.37
N THR A 15 27.14 14.08 -25.02
CA THR A 15 27.21 12.81 -24.28
C THR A 15 26.98 13.06 -22.80
N LYS A 16 25.95 12.39 -22.27
CA LYS A 16 25.48 12.52 -20.89
C LYS A 16 26.03 11.42 -19.99
N CYS A 17 26.08 11.72 -18.70
CA CYS A 17 26.29 10.71 -17.68
C CYS A 17 25.05 9.81 -17.61
N GLY A 18 25.15 8.57 -18.12
CA GLY A 18 24.01 7.64 -18.13
C GLY A 18 23.49 7.24 -16.73
N ALA A 19 24.16 7.65 -15.65
CA ALA A 19 23.71 7.41 -14.29
C ALA A 19 22.83 8.53 -13.73
N CYS A 20 22.99 9.78 -14.17
CA CYS A 20 22.18 10.91 -13.70
C CYS A 20 21.44 11.62 -14.84
N GLU A 21 21.39 11.01 -16.01
CA GLU A 21 20.62 11.53 -17.14
C GLU A 21 19.13 11.57 -16.79
N SER A 22 18.58 12.78 -16.73
CA SER A 22 17.15 13.04 -16.69
C SER A 22 16.77 14.17 -17.65
N THR A 23 15.48 14.49 -17.69
CA THR A 23 14.96 15.65 -18.42
C THR A 23 15.35 16.99 -17.76
N THR A 24 15.66 16.98 -16.46
CA THR A 24 15.92 18.18 -15.66
C THR A 24 17.38 18.41 -15.34
N TYR A 25 18.21 17.37 -15.39
CA TYR A 25 19.65 17.46 -15.12
C TYR A 25 20.39 16.33 -15.82
N SER A 26 21.60 16.64 -16.26
CA SER A 26 22.62 15.66 -16.61
C SER A 26 23.97 16.34 -16.59
N ARG A 27 25.01 15.63 -16.15
CA ARG A 27 26.40 16.05 -16.37
C ARG A 27 26.87 15.56 -17.74
N TYR A 28 27.67 16.36 -18.44
CA TYR A 28 28.07 16.11 -19.82
C TYR A 28 29.58 15.90 -19.93
N TYR A 29 30.00 14.95 -20.77
CA TYR A 29 31.41 14.60 -20.96
C TYR A 29 31.75 14.41 -22.43
N CYS A 30 32.89 14.91 -22.90
CA CYS A 30 33.32 14.67 -24.30
C CYS A 30 33.98 13.28 -24.48
N SER A 31 34.36 12.63 -23.37
CA SER A 31 35.00 11.33 -23.36
C SER A 31 34.82 10.62 -22.01
N LYS A 32 35.02 9.30 -22.01
CA LYS A 32 35.08 8.50 -20.78
C LYS A 32 36.20 8.96 -19.84
N ASP A 33 37.33 9.41 -20.39
CA ASP A 33 38.46 9.90 -19.58
C ASP A 33 38.11 11.17 -18.82
N CYS A 34 37.37 12.09 -19.46
CA CYS A 34 36.85 13.27 -18.78
C CYS A 34 35.87 12.91 -17.67
N GLN A 35 34.99 11.93 -17.90
CA GLN A 35 34.08 11.44 -16.87
C GLN A 35 34.83 10.82 -15.69
N VAL A 36 35.83 9.97 -15.94
CA VAL A 36 36.61 9.31 -14.88
C VAL A 36 37.39 10.32 -14.04
N LYS A 37 37.96 11.35 -14.66
CA LYS A 37 38.68 12.42 -13.97
C LYS A 37 37.77 13.30 -13.12
N ASP A 38 36.57 13.59 -13.59
CA ASP A 38 35.57 14.40 -12.88
C ASP A 38 34.77 13.58 -11.84
N TRP A 39 34.85 12.25 -11.90
CA TRP A 39 34.05 11.36 -11.05
C TRP A 39 34.19 11.59 -9.54
N PRO A 40 35.39 11.86 -8.96
CA PRO A 40 35.51 12.14 -7.53
C PRO A 40 34.60 13.27 -7.06
N ASP A 41 34.45 14.32 -7.86
CA ASP A 41 33.63 15.49 -7.55
C ASP A 41 32.17 15.26 -7.93
N HIS A 42 31.91 14.62 -9.08
CA HIS A 42 30.55 14.37 -9.57
C HIS A 42 29.80 13.31 -8.75
N LYS A 43 30.48 12.31 -8.18
CA LYS A 43 29.84 11.11 -7.63
C LYS A 43 28.76 11.40 -6.58
N THR A 44 28.98 12.39 -5.72
CA THR A 44 28.02 12.75 -4.66
C THR A 44 26.77 13.38 -5.28
N GLU A 45 26.93 14.42 -6.11
CA GLU A 45 25.83 15.07 -6.83
C GLU A 45 25.05 14.08 -7.72
N CYS A 46 25.76 13.17 -8.38
CA CYS A 46 25.17 12.12 -9.22
C CYS A 46 24.19 11.24 -8.42
N LYS A 47 24.58 10.83 -7.21
CA LYS A 47 23.75 10.02 -6.33
C LYS A 47 22.57 10.78 -5.76
N GLU A 48 22.79 12.03 -5.34
CA GLU A 48 21.72 12.89 -4.83
C GLU A 48 20.66 13.12 -5.90
N HIS A 49 21.07 13.38 -7.14
CA HIS A 49 20.14 13.52 -8.25
C HIS A 49 19.35 12.24 -8.55
N GLN A 50 19.99 11.06 -8.53
CA GLN A 50 19.29 9.78 -8.67
C GLN A 50 18.23 9.56 -7.59
N ILE A 51 18.54 9.93 -6.35
CA ILE A 51 17.62 9.82 -5.21
C ILE A 51 16.42 10.75 -5.41
N LEU A 52 16.67 12.04 -5.67
CA LEU A 52 15.63 13.05 -5.85
C LEU A 52 14.72 12.72 -7.05
N TYR A 53 15.30 12.19 -8.13
CA TYR A 53 14.54 11.76 -9.30
C TYR A 53 13.54 10.64 -8.99
N LEU A 54 13.85 9.76 -8.03
CA LEU A 54 12.97 8.68 -7.61
C LEU A 54 11.97 9.12 -6.54
N GLU A 55 12.34 10.03 -5.63
CA GLU A 55 11.48 10.42 -4.51
C GLU A 55 10.16 11.05 -4.95
N LYS A 56 10.16 11.92 -5.96
CA LYS A 56 8.92 12.52 -6.47
C LYS A 56 7.94 11.45 -7.00
N PRO A 57 8.34 10.58 -7.95
CA PRO A 57 7.52 9.44 -8.36
C PRO A 57 7.06 8.57 -7.20
N LEU A 58 7.95 8.16 -6.30
CA LEU A 58 7.60 7.24 -5.21
C LEU A 58 6.63 7.85 -4.21
N LYS A 59 6.73 9.15 -3.92
CA LYS A 59 5.75 9.88 -3.11
C LYS A 59 4.36 9.87 -3.77
N ARG A 60 4.30 10.16 -5.07
CA ARG A 60 3.05 10.11 -5.85
C ARG A 60 2.41 8.72 -5.82
N ILE A 61 3.24 7.68 -6.00
CA ILE A 61 2.80 6.29 -5.92
C ILE A 61 2.22 6.00 -4.53
N ALA A 62 2.93 6.35 -3.46
CA ALA A 62 2.50 6.12 -2.08
C ALA A 62 1.14 6.77 -1.78
N GLU A 63 0.93 8.01 -2.23
CA GLU A 63 -0.34 8.72 -2.08
C GLU A 63 -1.49 8.03 -2.82
N ILE A 64 -1.27 7.63 -4.09
CA ILE A 64 -2.28 6.94 -4.89
C ILE A 64 -2.67 5.61 -4.25
N VAL A 65 -1.70 4.77 -3.89
CA VAL A 65 -2.00 3.42 -3.39
C VAL A 65 -2.63 3.45 -2.00
N GLN A 66 -2.26 4.41 -1.15
CA GLN A 66 -2.90 4.59 0.14
C GLN A 66 -4.35 5.06 -0.03
N GLN A 67 -4.60 6.07 -0.87
CA GLN A 67 -5.95 6.58 -1.09
C GLN A 67 -6.85 5.54 -1.76
N ALA A 68 -6.34 4.86 -2.80
CA ALA A 68 -7.06 3.77 -3.47
C ALA A 68 -7.47 2.67 -2.49
N TYR A 69 -6.58 2.33 -1.54
CA TYR A 69 -6.89 1.35 -0.52
C TYR A 69 -7.96 1.85 0.47
N TYR A 70 -7.92 3.11 0.89
CA TYR A 70 -8.96 3.71 1.73
C TYR A 70 -10.33 3.69 1.05
N ASP A 71 -10.39 4.07 -0.22
CA ASP A 71 -11.63 4.07 -1.01
C ASP A 71 -12.13 2.63 -1.20
N PHE A 72 -11.24 1.68 -1.45
CA PHE A 72 -11.58 0.26 -1.49
C PHE A 72 -12.18 -0.23 -0.16
N ARG A 73 -11.58 0.11 0.99
CA ARG A 73 -12.08 -0.30 2.32
C ARG A 73 -13.38 0.37 2.71
N MET A 74 -13.61 1.62 2.28
CA MET A 74 -14.88 2.31 2.46
C MET A 74 -16.04 1.54 1.80
N ASN A 75 -15.79 0.94 0.63
CA ASN A 75 -16.79 0.21 -0.14
C ASN A 75 -16.91 -1.27 0.24
N THR A 76 -15.86 -1.85 0.84
CA THR A 76 -15.82 -3.27 1.25
C THR A 76 -15.93 -3.44 2.76
N TRP A 77 -16.45 -2.44 3.45
CA TRP A 77 -16.53 -2.44 4.91
C TRP A 77 -17.41 -3.60 5.41
N ASP A 78 -16.89 -4.37 6.34
CA ASP A 78 -17.44 -5.66 6.79
C ASP A 78 -17.40 -5.81 8.32
N THR A 79 -17.03 -4.76 9.04
CA THR A 79 -16.92 -4.74 10.51
C THR A 79 -17.99 -3.84 11.12
N PRO A 80 -19.03 -4.36 11.79
CA PRO A 80 -20.13 -3.56 12.31
C PRO A 80 -19.74 -2.81 13.59
N ILE A 81 -18.93 -1.76 13.45
CA ILE A 81 -18.57 -0.87 14.55
C ILE A 81 -19.77 -0.04 14.96
N THR A 82 -20.21 -0.17 16.21
CA THR A 82 -21.38 0.54 16.75
C THR A 82 -21.02 1.73 17.64
N ARG A 83 -19.78 1.78 18.13
CA ARG A 83 -19.29 2.89 18.92
C ARG A 83 -17.81 3.15 18.67
N VAL A 84 -17.49 4.44 18.58
CA VAL A 84 -16.13 4.95 18.53
C VAL A 84 -15.95 5.94 19.69
N VAL A 85 -14.87 5.81 20.45
CA VAL A 85 -14.47 6.81 21.45
C VAL A 85 -13.09 7.32 21.07
N GLU A 86 -13.04 8.59 20.67
CA GLU A 86 -11.83 9.28 20.27
C GLU A 86 -11.14 9.91 21.50
N GLY A 87 -9.88 9.54 21.71
CA GLY A 87 -8.95 10.23 22.59
C GLY A 87 -7.67 10.62 21.85
N ASP A 88 -6.85 11.46 22.50
CA ASP A 88 -5.64 12.02 21.90
C ASP A 88 -4.63 10.96 21.47
N SER A 89 -4.43 9.93 22.30
CA SER A 89 -3.45 8.85 22.09
C SER A 89 -4.07 7.46 21.96
N VAL A 90 -5.39 7.34 22.12
CA VAL A 90 -6.13 6.07 22.01
C VAL A 90 -7.42 6.26 21.21
N LEU A 91 -7.71 5.31 20.33
CA LEU A 91 -9.02 5.16 19.69
C LEU A 91 -9.65 3.87 20.18
N ILE A 92 -10.85 3.95 20.74
CA ILE A 92 -11.59 2.77 21.18
C ILE A 92 -12.67 2.44 20.16
N LEU A 93 -12.70 1.19 19.68
CA LEU A 93 -13.68 0.66 18.75
C LEU A 93 -14.53 -0.41 19.46
N GLN A 94 -15.85 -0.30 19.36
CA GLN A 94 -16.78 -1.35 19.79
C GLN A 94 -17.28 -2.08 18.55
N ASP A 95 -16.90 -3.35 18.41
CA ASP A 95 -17.38 -4.25 17.37
C ASP A 95 -18.60 -5.05 17.85
N GLU A 96 -19.42 -5.51 16.90
CA GLU A 96 -20.61 -6.32 17.12
C GLU A 96 -20.68 -7.52 16.16
N LEU A 97 -21.58 -8.48 16.44
CA LEU A 97 -21.81 -9.57 15.50
C LEU A 97 -22.72 -9.06 14.38
N LEU A 98 -22.31 -9.29 13.13
CA LEU A 98 -23.21 -9.14 12.00
C LEU A 98 -24.43 -10.05 12.17
N ARG A 99 -25.61 -9.45 12.09
CA ARG A 99 -26.89 -10.14 12.26
C ARG A 99 -27.17 -11.05 11.06
N ASP A 100 -28.10 -11.99 11.20
CA ASP A 100 -28.40 -12.96 10.14
C ASP A 100 -29.09 -12.31 8.94
N GLU A 101 -29.80 -11.22 9.18
CA GLU A 101 -30.48 -10.41 8.16
C GLU A 101 -29.58 -9.36 7.48
N GLU A 102 -28.33 -9.21 7.92
CA GLU A 102 -27.40 -8.22 7.38
C GLU A 102 -26.59 -8.79 6.21
N LYS A 103 -26.25 -7.89 5.28
CA LYS A 103 -25.31 -8.20 4.19
C LYS A 103 -23.90 -8.32 4.74
N PHE A 104 -23.05 -9.09 4.04
CA PHE A 104 -21.63 -9.20 4.42
C PHE A 104 -20.91 -7.85 4.37
N PHE A 105 -21.05 -7.13 3.25
CA PHE A 105 -20.60 -5.75 3.15
C PHE A 105 -21.67 -4.81 3.70
N VAL A 106 -21.31 -4.10 4.77
CA VAL A 106 -22.11 -3.09 5.43
C VAL A 106 -21.59 -1.69 5.09
N LYS A 107 -22.42 -0.68 5.27
CA LYS A 107 -21.99 0.71 5.04
C LYS A 107 -20.92 1.10 6.06
N PHE A 108 -19.82 1.70 5.61
CA PHE A 108 -18.84 2.30 6.51
C PHE A 108 -19.52 3.30 7.47
N PRO A 109 -19.32 3.19 8.79
CA PRO A 109 -20.00 4.02 9.78
C PRO A 109 -19.35 5.40 9.91
N GLY A 110 -19.27 6.16 8.81
CA GLY A 110 -18.62 7.48 8.78
C GLY A 110 -19.29 8.54 9.66
N HIS A 111 -20.50 8.28 10.16
CA HIS A 111 -21.15 9.13 11.15
C HIS A 111 -20.52 8.99 12.56
N LEU A 112 -19.72 7.95 12.80
CA LEU A 112 -18.99 7.72 14.05
C LEU A 112 -17.57 8.30 14.02
N THR A 113 -17.13 8.88 12.89
CA THR A 113 -15.77 9.43 12.76
C THR A 113 -15.80 10.94 12.96
N GLU A 114 -15.19 11.43 14.03
CA GLU A 114 -15.12 12.89 14.31
C GLU A 114 -14.03 13.59 13.49
N SER A 115 -13.07 12.84 12.97
CA SER A 115 -11.93 13.36 12.21
C SER A 115 -11.50 12.45 11.06
N GLU A 116 -10.85 13.01 10.05
CA GLU A 116 -10.20 12.25 8.97
C GLU A 116 -9.13 11.29 9.52
N ARG A 117 -8.51 11.63 10.66
CA ARG A 117 -7.57 10.74 11.35
C ARG A 117 -8.27 9.48 11.83
N THR A 118 -9.40 9.63 12.51
CA THR A 118 -10.21 8.49 12.99
C THR A 118 -10.74 7.65 11.85
N LYS A 119 -11.24 8.27 10.78
CA LYS A 119 -11.65 7.55 9.57
C LYS A 119 -10.51 6.69 9.01
N LYS A 120 -9.33 7.27 8.79
CA LYS A 120 -8.16 6.53 8.27
C LYS A 120 -7.69 5.43 9.21
N THR A 121 -7.70 5.66 10.53
CA THR A 121 -7.35 4.62 11.51
C THR A 121 -8.32 3.45 11.46
N MET A 122 -9.63 3.71 11.38
CA MET A 122 -10.64 2.66 11.26
C MET A 122 -10.49 1.85 9.97
N LEU A 123 -10.28 2.52 8.83
CA LEU A 123 -10.03 1.86 7.54
C LEU A 123 -8.78 0.96 7.55
N CYS A 124 -7.86 1.20 8.50
CA CYS A 124 -6.60 0.47 8.65
C CYS A 124 -6.56 -0.58 9.75
N SER A 125 -7.58 -0.68 10.59
CA SER A 125 -7.57 -1.63 11.70
C SER A 125 -7.68 -3.07 11.20
N TRP A 126 -6.85 -3.97 11.74
CA TRP A 126 -6.85 -5.43 11.50
C TRP A 126 -6.44 -5.95 10.11
N ILE A 127 -6.00 -5.08 9.21
CA ILE A 127 -5.88 -5.39 7.77
C ILE A 127 -4.47 -5.22 7.19
N TYR A 128 -3.44 -5.16 8.04
CA TYR A 128 -2.09 -4.73 7.63
C TYR A 128 -1.49 -5.50 6.42
N LYS A 129 -1.83 -6.78 6.19
CA LYS A 129 -1.36 -7.56 5.01
C LYS A 129 -2.14 -7.27 3.73
N GLU A 130 -3.39 -6.82 3.83
CA GLU A 130 -4.30 -6.66 2.70
C GLU A 130 -3.86 -5.56 1.74
N THR A 131 -3.29 -4.48 2.28
CA THR A 131 -2.88 -3.31 1.49
C THR A 131 -2.00 -3.70 0.30
N THR A 132 -0.89 -4.42 0.55
CA THR A 132 0.02 -4.88 -0.50
C THR A 132 -0.58 -5.96 -1.40
N ALA A 133 -1.51 -6.77 -0.88
CA ALA A 133 -2.13 -7.85 -1.64
C ALA A 133 -3.13 -7.33 -2.67
N TRP A 134 -4.04 -6.46 -2.25
CA TRP A 134 -5.11 -5.93 -3.10
C TRP A 134 -4.64 -4.80 -4.01
N MET A 135 -3.62 -4.04 -3.61
CA MET A 135 -3.03 -3.00 -4.47
C MET A 135 -1.91 -3.53 -5.39
N TYR A 136 -1.72 -4.84 -5.49
CA TYR A 136 -0.56 -5.44 -6.17
C TYR A 136 -0.37 -4.94 -7.61
N ASN A 137 -1.40 -5.03 -8.45
CA ASN A 137 -1.31 -4.66 -9.87
C ASN A 137 -1.21 -3.15 -10.07
N LEU A 138 -1.90 -2.37 -9.22
CA LEU A 138 -1.76 -0.92 -9.19
C LEU A 138 -0.30 -0.52 -8.89
N ILE A 139 0.29 -1.06 -7.83
CA ILE A 139 1.69 -0.82 -7.46
C ILE A 139 2.60 -1.20 -8.63
N LEU A 140 2.44 -2.40 -9.20
CA LEU A 140 3.25 -2.89 -10.31
C LEU A 140 3.18 -1.98 -11.55
N GLY A 141 1.97 -1.51 -11.89
CA GLY A 141 1.75 -0.60 -13.00
C GLY A 141 2.36 0.79 -12.79
N LEU A 142 2.26 1.31 -11.56
CA LEU A 142 2.78 2.62 -11.18
C LEU A 142 4.32 2.67 -11.12
N VAL A 143 4.97 1.61 -10.61
CA VAL A 143 6.43 1.57 -10.50
C VAL A 143 7.15 1.21 -11.80
N LYS A 144 6.39 0.83 -12.85
CA LYS A 144 6.96 0.34 -14.10
C LYS A 144 7.88 1.39 -14.74
N GLY A 145 9.11 0.99 -15.04
CA GLY A 145 10.13 1.86 -15.62
C GLY A 145 10.98 2.62 -14.60
N LEU A 146 10.63 2.58 -13.31
CA LEU A 146 11.51 3.07 -12.25
C LEU A 146 12.58 2.04 -11.93
N ASP A 147 13.81 2.50 -11.67
CA ASP A 147 14.95 1.64 -11.32
C ASP A 147 14.94 1.24 -9.83
N VAL A 148 13.89 0.51 -9.44
CA VAL A 148 13.62 0.12 -8.05
C VAL A 148 13.33 -1.37 -7.90
N LYS A 149 13.64 -1.89 -6.71
CA LYS A 149 13.25 -3.21 -6.22
C LYS A 149 12.17 -3.06 -5.16
N LEU A 150 11.15 -3.92 -5.23
CA LEU A 150 10.07 -4.01 -4.26
C LEU A 150 10.22 -5.27 -3.38
N GLU A 151 9.99 -5.11 -2.08
CA GLU A 151 9.93 -6.19 -1.09
C GLU A 151 8.79 -5.92 -0.11
N GLU A 152 8.04 -6.93 0.29
CA GLU A 152 7.06 -6.84 1.36
C GLU A 152 7.76 -7.15 2.67
N ALA A 153 7.68 -6.26 3.66
CA ALA A 153 8.37 -6.43 4.92
C ALA A 153 7.40 -6.47 6.08
N THR A 154 7.67 -7.41 6.97
CA THR A 154 7.03 -7.51 8.27
C THR A 154 7.94 -6.85 9.29
N VAL A 155 7.38 -5.94 10.09
CA VAL A 155 8.12 -5.15 11.06
C VAL A 155 7.41 -5.09 12.40
N ASP A 156 8.17 -4.90 13.47
CA ASP A 156 7.64 -4.49 14.77
C ASP A 156 7.92 -3.00 14.98
N LEU A 157 6.90 -2.25 15.36
CA LEU A 157 7.00 -0.85 15.75
C LEU A 157 7.39 -0.74 17.24
N GLY A 158 8.40 0.07 17.53
CA GLY A 158 8.81 0.34 18.92
C GLY A 158 8.06 1.52 19.54
N THR A 159 7.71 2.51 18.73
CA THR A 159 7.00 3.72 19.14
C THR A 159 5.83 3.94 18.19
N ILE A 160 4.65 4.23 18.75
CA ILE A 160 3.45 4.60 17.98
C ILE A 160 2.86 5.89 18.53
N SER A 161 2.15 6.63 17.69
CA SER A 161 1.53 7.90 18.08
C SER A 161 0.08 7.72 18.56
N ARG A 162 -0.57 6.63 18.18
CA ARG A 162 -1.95 6.33 18.54
C ARG A 162 -2.16 4.83 18.71
N MET A 163 -2.71 4.42 19.84
CA MET A 163 -3.16 3.05 20.10
C MET A 163 -4.59 2.86 19.62
N VAL A 164 -4.91 1.68 19.08
CA VAL A 164 -6.29 1.26 18.81
C VAL A 164 -6.64 0.14 19.77
N THR A 165 -7.65 0.36 20.61
CA THR A 165 -8.25 -0.69 21.44
C THR A 165 -9.58 -1.06 20.85
N ALA A 166 -9.77 -2.34 20.52
CA ALA A 166 -11.04 -2.82 20.03
C ALA A 166 -11.64 -3.86 20.97
N PHE A 167 -12.95 -3.77 21.19
CA PHE A 167 -13.72 -4.75 21.93
C PHE A 167 -14.49 -5.62 20.96
N THR A 168 -14.20 -6.92 20.97
CA THR A 168 -14.88 -7.89 20.11
C THR A 168 -16.32 -8.10 20.57
N PRO A 169 -17.17 -8.73 19.74
CA PRO A 169 -18.57 -8.95 20.09
C PRO A 169 -18.78 -9.90 21.28
N VAL A 170 -17.77 -10.71 21.62
CA VAL A 170 -17.77 -11.61 22.79
C VAL A 170 -17.14 -10.96 24.03
N GLY A 171 -16.71 -9.69 23.93
CA GLY A 171 -16.15 -8.92 25.03
C GLY A 171 -14.63 -8.99 25.16
N ASP A 172 -13.93 -9.63 24.21
CA ASP A 172 -12.47 -9.66 24.23
C ASP A 172 -11.90 -8.29 23.93
N ARG A 173 -10.80 -7.94 24.59
CA ARG A 173 -10.09 -6.69 24.36
C ARG A 173 -8.85 -6.94 23.50
N HIS A 174 -8.78 -6.27 22.37
CA HIS A 174 -7.70 -6.30 21.40
C HIS A 174 -6.99 -4.93 21.37
N ASP A 175 -5.84 -4.83 22.03
CA ASP A 175 -5.00 -3.63 21.95
C ASP A 175 -4.01 -3.79 20.79
N ASN A 176 -4.07 -2.87 19.83
CA ASN A 176 -3.25 -2.82 18.62
C ASN A 176 -3.20 -4.13 17.80
N TRP A 177 -4.17 -5.03 17.94
CA TRP A 177 -4.06 -6.40 17.44
C TRP A 177 -3.46 -6.55 16.02
N PRO A 178 -2.47 -7.45 15.82
CA PRO A 178 -1.84 -8.34 16.80
C PRO A 178 -0.58 -7.69 17.41
N ASP A 179 -0.76 -6.70 18.31
CA ASP A 179 0.30 -5.88 18.90
C ASP A 179 0.96 -4.88 17.93
N TYR A 180 2.27 -4.69 18.01
CA TYR A 180 2.99 -3.70 17.21
C TYR A 180 3.47 -4.25 15.86
N PHE A 181 2.91 -5.39 15.45
CA PHE A 181 3.28 -6.11 14.25
C PHE A 181 2.60 -5.52 13.01
N HIS A 182 3.39 -5.14 12.01
CA HIS A 182 2.92 -4.40 10.85
C HIS A 182 3.51 -4.91 9.54
N ASN A 183 2.85 -4.63 8.41
CA ASN A 183 3.43 -4.85 7.08
C ASN A 183 3.59 -3.53 6.33
N VAL A 184 4.76 -3.39 5.71
CA VAL A 184 5.12 -2.23 4.90
C VAL A 184 5.73 -2.69 3.57
N LEU A 185 5.69 -1.82 2.56
CA LEU A 185 6.37 -2.04 1.29
C LEU A 185 7.73 -1.36 1.31
N PHE A 186 8.80 -2.14 1.23
CA PHE A 186 10.13 -1.63 0.99
C PHE A 186 10.35 -1.36 -0.49
N VAL A 187 10.89 -0.17 -0.77
CA VAL A 187 11.32 0.23 -2.10
C VAL A 187 12.80 0.57 -2.02
N SER A 188 13.63 -0.07 -2.85
CA SER A 188 15.07 0.20 -2.90
C SER A 188 15.50 0.58 -4.30
N SER A 189 16.23 1.70 -4.47
CA SER A 189 16.84 2.01 -5.76
C SER A 189 17.90 0.98 -6.11
N THR A 190 18.00 0.55 -7.37
CA THR A 190 19.08 -0.40 -7.71
C THR A 190 20.45 0.28 -7.66
N LYS A 191 20.48 1.60 -7.92
CA LYS A 191 21.59 2.53 -7.67
C LYS A 191 20.99 3.88 -7.23
N PRO A 192 21.44 4.48 -6.11
CA PRO A 192 22.59 4.13 -5.28
C PRO A 192 22.33 3.16 -4.10
N LYS A 193 21.29 2.31 -4.14
CA LYS A 193 20.84 1.47 -3.00
C LYS A 193 20.20 2.26 -1.84
N LYS A 194 19.58 3.40 -2.17
CA LYS A 194 18.72 4.13 -1.23
C LYS A 194 17.46 3.30 -0.99
N LYS A 195 16.93 3.34 0.24
CA LYS A 195 15.77 2.56 0.65
C LYS A 195 14.71 3.48 1.26
N TRP A 196 13.47 3.24 0.86
CA TRP A 196 12.27 3.93 1.33
C TRP A 196 11.24 2.92 1.81
N VAL A 197 10.23 3.43 2.51
CA VAL A 197 9.05 2.70 2.96
C VAL A 197 7.81 3.34 2.38
N ILE A 198 6.92 2.50 1.84
CA ILE A 198 5.53 2.86 1.59
C ILE A 198 4.68 2.13 2.63
N ASP A 199 4.07 2.91 3.53
CA ASP A 199 3.23 2.45 4.62
C ASP A 199 1.76 2.83 4.36
N MET A 200 1.03 1.93 3.70
CA MET A 200 -0.36 2.14 3.31
C MET A 200 -1.33 2.05 4.50
N ALA A 201 -1.02 1.19 5.48
CA ALA A 201 -1.88 0.90 6.63
C ALA A 201 -1.41 1.57 7.94
N GLY A 202 -0.39 2.44 7.88
CA GLY A 202 0.22 3.06 9.05
C GLY A 202 -0.74 3.85 9.94
N ALA A 203 -1.89 4.29 9.40
CA ALA A 203 -2.92 4.97 10.17
C ALA A 203 -3.48 4.11 11.32
N GLN A 204 -3.33 2.78 11.29
CA GLN A 204 -3.59 1.88 12.42
C GLN A 204 -2.81 2.28 13.68
N TYR A 205 -1.61 2.85 13.51
CA TYR A 205 -0.69 3.23 14.59
C TYR A 205 -0.50 4.76 14.70
N GLY A 206 -1.34 5.53 14.01
CA GLY A 206 -1.22 6.99 13.92
C GLY A 206 -0.15 7.47 12.93
N ILE A 207 0.33 6.62 12.01
CA ILE A 207 1.29 6.96 10.96
C ILE A 207 0.53 7.31 9.68
N TYR A 208 0.20 8.59 9.50
CA TYR A 208 -0.65 9.03 8.38
C TYR A 208 0.12 9.36 7.09
N ASN A 209 1.44 9.60 7.18
CA ASN A 209 2.27 9.79 6.00
C ASN A 209 2.60 8.43 5.39
N ALA A 210 2.33 8.26 4.09
CA ALA A 210 2.52 6.99 3.40
C ALA A 210 3.98 6.75 2.97
N PHE A 211 4.78 7.80 2.73
CA PHE A 211 6.11 7.68 2.13
C PHE A 211 7.22 8.17 3.04
N TRP A 212 8.22 7.33 3.29
CA TRP A 212 9.32 7.65 4.20
C TRP A 212 10.68 7.24 3.66
N ASP A 213 11.71 8.01 4.02
CA ASP A 213 13.06 7.44 4.06
C ASP A 213 13.12 6.31 5.10
N TRP A 214 13.79 5.21 4.77
CA TRP A 214 13.88 4.08 5.69
C TRP A 214 14.60 4.41 6.99
N THR A 215 15.65 5.24 6.95
CA THR A 215 16.42 5.61 8.14
C THR A 215 15.57 6.42 9.09
N ASP A 216 14.81 7.37 8.55
CA ASP A 216 13.91 8.22 9.32
C ASP A 216 12.75 7.40 9.92
N TYR A 217 12.09 6.57 9.10
CA TYR A 217 11.01 5.70 9.57
C TYR A 217 11.49 4.77 10.70
N LYS A 218 12.64 4.11 10.49
CA LYS A 218 13.23 3.21 11.48
C LYS A 218 13.56 3.93 12.78
N THR A 219 14.16 5.11 12.70
CA THR A 219 14.61 5.88 13.87
C THR A 219 13.43 6.43 14.64
N TYR A 220 12.47 7.04 13.95
CA TYR A 220 11.33 7.71 14.57
C TYR A 220 10.38 6.71 15.25
N TYR A 221 10.10 5.56 14.59
CA TYR A 221 9.16 4.55 15.10
C TYR A 221 9.84 3.36 15.79
N GLY A 222 11.17 3.39 16.00
CA GLY A 222 11.91 2.33 16.69
C GLY A 222 11.81 0.96 16.01
N VAL A 223 11.78 0.93 14.67
CA VAL A 223 11.35 -0.23 13.89
C VAL A 223 12.37 -1.36 13.90
N LYS A 224 11.89 -2.59 14.11
CA LYS A 224 12.65 -3.84 13.93
C LYS A 224 12.08 -4.62 12.75
N VAL A 225 12.93 -4.97 11.79
CA VAL A 225 12.51 -5.81 10.65
C VAL A 225 12.54 -7.27 11.09
N GLN A 226 11.39 -7.94 11.01
CA GLN A 226 11.27 -9.37 11.30
C GLN A 226 11.63 -10.20 10.08
N ALA A 227 11.05 -9.85 8.94
CA ALA A 227 11.29 -10.53 7.68
C ALA A 227 11.02 -9.60 6.49
N ALA A 228 11.65 -9.90 5.36
CA ALA A 228 11.37 -9.29 4.08
C ALA A 228 11.18 -10.39 3.04
N TYR A 229 10.15 -10.24 2.21
CA TYR A 229 9.71 -11.22 1.23
C TYR A 229 9.68 -10.60 -0.16
N PRO A 230 9.77 -11.41 -1.23
CA PRO A 230 9.50 -10.95 -2.59
C PRO A 230 8.13 -10.28 -2.68
N PHE A 231 8.03 -9.19 -3.43
CA PHE A 231 6.75 -8.51 -3.67
C PHE A 231 5.71 -9.45 -4.31
N GLY A 232 4.49 -9.46 -3.79
CA GLY A 232 3.42 -10.41 -4.15
C GLY A 232 3.25 -11.58 -3.19
N THR A 233 4.08 -11.69 -2.16
CA THR A 233 3.99 -12.74 -1.14
C THR A 233 2.66 -12.67 -0.39
N ASN A 234 2.23 -11.49 0.05
CA ASN A 234 0.95 -11.29 0.73
C ASN A 234 -0.23 -11.58 -0.20
N ARG A 235 -0.17 -11.20 -1.48
CA ARG A 235 -1.20 -11.55 -2.47
C ARG A 235 -1.38 -13.06 -2.59
N ASP A 236 -0.27 -13.79 -2.73
CA ASP A 236 -0.31 -15.25 -2.86
C ASP A 236 -0.82 -15.89 -1.54
N LEU A 237 -0.42 -15.37 -0.38
CA LEU A 237 -0.91 -15.83 0.92
C LEU A 237 -2.43 -15.67 1.05
N LEU A 238 -2.98 -14.50 0.70
CA LEU A 238 -4.42 -14.27 0.81
C LEU A 238 -5.21 -15.16 -0.17
N LYS A 239 -4.66 -15.45 -1.36
CA LYS A 239 -5.24 -16.44 -2.28
C LYS A 239 -5.27 -17.85 -1.70
N GLU A 240 -4.24 -18.25 -0.95
CA GLU A 240 -4.26 -19.54 -0.26
C GLU A 240 -5.27 -19.55 0.90
N ARG A 241 -5.33 -18.49 1.70
CA ARG A 241 -6.32 -18.36 2.79
C ARG A 241 -7.76 -18.33 2.27
N ALA A 242 -7.99 -17.79 1.07
CA ALA A 242 -9.30 -17.78 0.42
C ALA A 242 -9.83 -19.20 0.08
N LYS A 243 -8.99 -20.24 0.14
CA LYS A 243 -9.43 -21.63 -0.05
C LYS A 243 -10.04 -22.25 1.20
N ALA A 244 -9.78 -21.67 2.38
CA ALA A 244 -10.36 -22.13 3.64
C ALA A 244 -11.87 -21.79 3.69
N ARG A 245 -12.65 -22.63 4.37
CA ARG A 245 -14.11 -22.44 4.51
C ARG A 245 -14.43 -21.51 5.67
N GLY A 246 -15.65 -20.97 5.68
CA GLY A 246 -16.11 -20.09 6.75
C GLY A 246 -15.67 -18.65 6.56
N ASN A 247 -15.38 -17.95 7.66
CA ASN A 247 -14.98 -16.55 7.67
C ASN A 247 -13.78 -16.23 6.75
N PRO A 248 -12.72 -17.05 6.67
CA PRO A 248 -11.61 -16.81 5.74
C PRO A 248 -12.01 -16.70 4.27
N PHE A 249 -13.01 -17.48 3.82
CA PHE A 249 -13.52 -17.34 2.45
C PHE A 249 -14.17 -15.98 2.24
N MET A 250 -14.90 -15.47 3.24
CA MET A 250 -15.49 -14.14 3.16
C MET A 250 -14.41 -13.05 3.16
N THR A 251 -13.50 -13.09 4.15
CA THR A 251 -12.44 -12.08 4.33
C THR A 251 -11.42 -12.05 3.20
N PHE A 252 -11.08 -13.19 2.58
CA PHE A 252 -10.01 -13.23 1.57
C PHE A 252 -10.52 -13.62 0.17
N GLY A 253 -11.53 -14.49 0.09
CA GLY A 253 -12.12 -14.93 -1.17
C GLY A 253 -13.07 -13.89 -1.75
N VAL A 254 -14.14 -13.57 -1.04
CA VAL A 254 -15.14 -12.58 -1.48
C VAL A 254 -14.52 -11.20 -1.63
N VAL A 255 -13.73 -10.73 -0.65
CA VAL A 255 -12.97 -9.48 -0.77
C VAL A 255 -12.01 -9.53 -1.97
N GLY A 256 -11.35 -10.65 -2.23
CA GLY A 256 -10.49 -10.83 -3.41
C GLY A 256 -11.24 -10.75 -4.74
N ILE A 257 -12.48 -11.25 -4.81
CA ILE A 257 -13.36 -11.11 -5.99
C ILE A 257 -13.70 -9.64 -6.23
N VAL A 258 -13.99 -8.89 -5.17
CA VAL A 258 -14.26 -7.45 -5.27
C VAL A 258 -12.99 -6.69 -5.65
N ALA A 259 -11.84 -7.03 -5.06
CA ALA A 259 -10.54 -6.41 -5.38
C ALA A 259 -10.17 -6.59 -6.87
N ALA A 260 -10.55 -7.69 -7.51
CA ALA A 260 -10.34 -7.88 -8.95
C ALA A 260 -11.05 -6.82 -9.82
N GLN A 261 -12.08 -6.13 -9.31
CA GLN A 261 -12.73 -5.03 -10.02
C GLN A 261 -11.85 -3.78 -10.10
N LEU A 262 -10.89 -3.62 -9.19
CA LEU A 262 -9.89 -2.56 -9.27
C LEU A 262 -9.05 -2.73 -10.55
N ASP A 263 -8.62 -3.96 -10.86
CA ASP A 263 -7.83 -4.25 -12.05
C ASP A 263 -8.61 -3.93 -13.33
N VAL A 264 -9.88 -4.36 -13.40
CA VAL A 264 -10.77 -4.04 -14.52
C VAL A 264 -10.95 -2.53 -14.68
N ALA A 265 -11.09 -1.79 -13.58
CA ALA A 265 -11.23 -0.34 -13.61
C ALA A 265 -9.95 0.36 -14.08
N ILE A 266 -8.79 -0.11 -13.63
CA ILE A 266 -7.47 0.38 -14.03
C ILE A 266 -7.25 0.15 -15.53
N GLU A 267 -7.53 -1.06 -16.03
CA GLU A 267 -7.40 -1.40 -17.45
C GLU A 267 -8.25 -0.48 -18.33
N LYS A 268 -9.55 -0.34 -18.00
CA LYS A 268 -10.47 0.57 -18.72
C LYS A 268 -10.02 2.03 -18.64
N TRP A 269 -9.50 2.48 -17.51
CA TRP A 269 -8.99 3.83 -17.35
C TRP A 269 -7.75 4.07 -18.23
N VAL A 270 -6.81 3.12 -18.25
CA VAL A 270 -5.61 3.17 -19.09
C VAL A 270 -5.98 3.21 -20.58
N GLU A 271 -6.92 2.37 -21.00
CA GLU A 271 -7.42 2.32 -22.37
C GLU A 271 -8.12 3.63 -22.77
N SER A 272 -9.09 4.09 -21.96
CA SER A 272 -9.86 5.30 -22.26
C SER A 272 -9.00 6.57 -22.30
N ARG A 273 -7.98 6.66 -21.45
CA ARG A 273 -7.08 7.81 -21.39
C ARG A 273 -5.92 7.73 -22.40
N GLY A 274 -5.66 6.55 -22.97
CA GLY A 274 -4.51 6.32 -23.85
C GLY A 274 -3.17 6.53 -23.13
N MET A 275 -3.12 6.29 -21.81
CA MET A 275 -1.96 6.59 -20.97
C MET A 275 -1.76 5.50 -19.92
N SER A 276 -0.54 4.98 -19.82
CA SER A 276 -0.17 4.03 -18.76
C SER A 276 -0.03 4.69 -17.39
N LEU A 277 -0.17 3.90 -16.33
CA LEU A 277 0.07 4.34 -14.95
C LEU A 277 1.48 4.92 -14.74
N ALA A 278 2.50 4.32 -15.35
CA ALA A 278 3.87 4.84 -15.30
C ALA A 278 4.01 6.24 -15.94
N GLN A 279 3.35 6.46 -17.09
CA GLN A 279 3.34 7.77 -17.74
C GLN A 279 2.62 8.82 -16.87
N MET A 280 1.51 8.43 -16.21
CA MET A 280 0.78 9.30 -15.30
C MET A 280 1.68 9.85 -14.17
N ILE A 281 2.54 9.02 -13.60
CA ILE A 281 3.45 9.42 -12.51
C ILE A 281 4.47 10.50 -12.96
N ALA A 282 4.78 10.56 -14.26
CA ALA A 282 5.74 11.50 -14.82
C ALA A 282 5.13 12.83 -15.30
N LEU A 283 3.81 13.01 -15.20
CA LEU A 283 3.11 14.23 -15.60
C LEU A 283 3.58 15.45 -14.78
N ASP A 284 3.34 16.66 -15.29
CA ASP A 284 3.40 17.87 -14.48
C ASP A 284 2.36 17.84 -13.33
N GLU A 285 2.40 18.82 -12.44
CA GLU A 285 1.63 18.76 -11.19
C GLU A 285 0.12 18.78 -11.42
N ASP A 286 -0.37 19.69 -12.26
CA ASP A 286 -1.80 19.85 -12.52
C ASP A 286 -2.35 18.64 -13.29
N ALA A 287 -1.63 18.19 -14.32
CA ALA A 287 -2.02 17.02 -15.09
C ALA A 287 -1.95 15.71 -14.26
N TYR A 288 -1.02 15.63 -13.31
CA TYR A 288 -0.93 14.51 -12.37
C TYR A 288 -2.11 14.48 -11.40
N GLU A 289 -2.46 15.60 -10.77
CA GLU A 289 -3.57 15.63 -9.80
C GLU A 289 -4.91 15.31 -10.47
N GLU A 290 -5.15 15.84 -11.67
CA GLU A 290 -6.34 15.49 -12.46
C GLU A 290 -6.36 14.00 -12.84
N ALA A 291 -5.20 13.45 -13.23
CA ALA A 291 -5.08 12.02 -13.53
C ALA A 291 -5.37 11.14 -12.32
N LYS A 292 -4.75 11.46 -11.19
CA LYS A 292 -4.89 10.76 -9.91
C LYS A 292 -6.34 10.74 -9.47
N LYS A 293 -7.01 11.89 -9.50
CA LYS A 293 -8.42 12.01 -9.16
C LYS A 293 -9.29 11.12 -10.07
N SER A 294 -9.13 11.25 -11.38
CA SER A 294 -9.89 10.46 -12.35
C SER A 294 -9.67 8.94 -12.20
N LEU A 295 -8.43 8.51 -11.92
CA LEU A 295 -8.12 7.11 -11.68
C LEU A 295 -8.81 6.59 -10.42
N LEU A 296 -8.70 7.32 -9.31
CA LEU A 296 -9.32 6.94 -8.03
C LEU A 296 -10.85 6.89 -8.14
N GLU A 297 -11.47 7.87 -8.81
CA GLU A 297 -12.93 7.88 -9.06
C GLU A 297 -13.38 6.69 -9.90
N SER A 298 -12.59 6.29 -10.91
CA SER A 298 -12.88 5.09 -11.72
C SER A 298 -12.85 3.81 -10.88
N MET A 299 -11.83 3.68 -10.02
CA MET A 299 -11.69 2.52 -9.13
C MET A 299 -12.79 2.46 -8.07
N ASP A 300 -13.08 3.58 -7.41
CA ASP A 300 -14.15 3.70 -6.41
C ASP A 300 -15.53 3.38 -7.03
N SER A 301 -15.82 3.93 -8.20
CA SER A 301 -17.08 3.68 -8.93
C SER A 301 -17.25 2.21 -9.30
N ALA A 302 -16.16 1.55 -9.74
CA ALA A 302 -16.20 0.15 -10.12
C ALA A 302 -16.48 -0.76 -8.91
N VAL A 303 -15.78 -0.53 -7.80
CA VAL A 303 -15.95 -1.31 -6.57
C VAL A 303 -17.32 -1.09 -5.96
N SER A 304 -17.72 0.18 -5.76
CA SER A 304 -19.02 0.53 -5.17
C SER A 304 -20.18 -0.04 -6.00
N SER A 305 -20.12 0.06 -7.33
CA SER A 305 -21.14 -0.51 -8.22
C SER A 305 -21.19 -2.04 -8.15
N TYR A 306 -20.03 -2.69 -8.08
CA TYR A 306 -19.97 -4.14 -7.98
C TYR A 306 -20.54 -4.65 -6.65
N VAL A 307 -20.16 -4.04 -5.52
CA VAL A 307 -20.70 -4.37 -4.20
C VAL A 307 -22.21 -4.08 -4.12
N ALA A 308 -22.69 -3.00 -4.74
CA ALA A 308 -24.12 -2.69 -4.73
C ALA A 308 -24.98 -3.68 -5.53
N THR A 309 -24.39 -4.33 -6.54
CA THR A 309 -25.09 -5.25 -7.46
C THR A 309 -24.89 -6.74 -7.12
N ASN A 310 -23.98 -7.07 -6.20
CA ASN A 310 -23.70 -8.43 -5.74
C ASN A 310 -23.88 -8.52 -4.22
N ASP A 311 -24.85 -9.30 -3.74
CA ASP A 311 -25.18 -9.36 -2.32
C ASP A 311 -24.30 -10.32 -1.50
N PHE A 312 -23.75 -11.36 -2.13
CA PHE A 312 -22.97 -12.44 -1.49
C PHE A 312 -23.72 -13.14 -0.34
N ASP A 313 -25.06 -13.08 -0.33
CA ASP A 313 -25.88 -13.57 0.78
C ASP A 313 -25.76 -15.10 0.93
N ALA A 314 -25.64 -15.81 -0.19
CA ALA A 314 -25.49 -17.26 -0.20
C ALA A 314 -24.15 -17.70 0.40
N GLU A 315 -23.06 -17.06 -0.01
CA GLU A 315 -21.71 -17.25 0.50
C GLU A 315 -21.64 -16.92 1.99
N PHE A 316 -22.22 -15.79 2.39
CA PHE A 316 -22.19 -15.34 3.77
C PHE A 316 -22.97 -16.29 4.68
N LYS A 317 -24.18 -16.72 4.27
CA LYS A 317 -24.96 -17.70 5.01
C LYS A 317 -24.21 -19.03 5.14
N ALA A 318 -23.60 -19.51 4.05
CA ALA A 318 -22.81 -20.74 4.08
C ALA A 318 -21.59 -20.62 5.02
N ALA A 319 -20.94 -19.46 5.08
CA ALA A 319 -19.85 -19.19 6.00
C ALA A 319 -20.33 -19.21 7.45
N LYS A 320 -21.43 -18.52 7.79
CA LYS A 320 -22.01 -18.52 9.16
C LYS A 320 -22.41 -19.91 9.60
N ASP A 321 -23.06 -20.68 8.72
CA ASP A 321 -23.45 -22.05 9.01
C ASP A 321 -22.22 -22.95 9.25
N TYR A 322 -21.15 -22.76 8.47
CA TYR A 322 -19.88 -23.45 8.69
C TYR A 322 -19.27 -23.12 10.06
N GLU A 323 -19.21 -21.85 10.45
CA GLU A 323 -18.66 -21.41 11.76
C GLU A 323 -19.47 -21.96 12.94
N ARG A 324 -20.80 -22.00 12.82
CA ARG A 324 -21.69 -22.62 13.84
C ARG A 324 -21.42 -24.11 14.00
N MET A 325 -21.22 -24.82 12.88
CA MET A 325 -20.96 -26.26 12.87
C MET A 325 -19.52 -26.61 13.26
N ASN A 326 -18.57 -25.69 13.09
CA ASN A 326 -17.14 -25.93 13.30
C ASN A 326 -16.45 -24.77 14.06
N PRO A 327 -16.86 -24.45 15.30
CA PRO A 327 -16.32 -23.29 16.01
C PRO A 327 -14.79 -23.28 16.09
N GLY A 328 -14.16 -22.21 15.61
CA GLY A 328 -12.71 -21.99 15.64
C GLY A 328 -11.90 -22.78 14.60
N ARG A 329 -12.52 -23.68 13.83
CA ARG A 329 -11.82 -24.51 12.85
C ARG A 329 -11.21 -23.70 11.71
N SER A 330 -11.94 -22.71 11.20
CA SER A 330 -11.47 -21.84 10.12
C SER A 330 -10.22 -21.05 10.52
N GLY A 331 -10.16 -20.56 11.76
CA GLY A 331 -8.99 -19.91 12.33
C GLY A 331 -7.76 -20.83 12.40
N ILE A 332 -7.95 -22.07 12.82
CA ILE A 332 -6.89 -23.09 12.86
C ILE A 332 -6.38 -23.40 11.44
N GLU A 333 -7.29 -23.52 10.46
CA GLU A 333 -6.92 -23.74 9.05
C GLU A 333 -6.09 -22.57 8.50
N CYS A 334 -6.47 -21.32 8.79
CA CYS A 334 -5.67 -20.15 8.41
C CYS A 334 -4.29 -20.12 9.06
N GLN A 335 -4.18 -20.46 10.35
CA GLN A 335 -2.89 -20.53 11.05
C GLN A 335 -1.99 -21.62 10.45
N ALA A 336 -2.56 -22.76 10.06
CA ALA A 336 -1.82 -23.82 9.38
C ALA A 336 -1.29 -23.36 8.00
N ILE A 337 -2.12 -22.63 7.24
CA ILE A 337 -1.70 -22.01 5.96
C ILE A 337 -0.53 -21.05 6.19
N ASP A 338 -0.62 -20.15 7.17
CA ASP A 338 0.45 -19.20 7.50
C ASP A 338 1.75 -19.92 7.86
N ALA A 339 1.67 -20.96 8.71
CA ALA A 339 2.82 -21.71 9.16
C ALA A 339 3.55 -22.43 8.01
N VAL A 340 2.82 -22.95 7.03
CA VAL A 340 3.40 -23.58 5.84
C VAL A 340 3.98 -22.53 4.90
N PHE A 341 3.23 -21.45 4.66
CA PHE A 341 3.58 -20.44 3.69
C PHE A 341 4.87 -19.69 4.04
N TYR A 342 5.08 -19.36 5.32
CA TYR A 342 6.31 -18.71 5.78
C TYR A 342 7.49 -19.65 6.01
N LYS A 343 7.25 -20.96 6.26
CA LYS A 343 8.36 -21.94 6.37
C LYS A 343 8.96 -22.32 5.01
N GLY A 344 8.23 -22.10 3.92
CA GLY A 344 8.63 -22.50 2.57
C GLY A 344 9.33 -21.41 1.73
N ARG A 345 9.60 -20.23 2.30
CA ARG A 345 10.16 -19.07 1.57
C ARG A 345 11.43 -18.53 2.20
#